data_AF-A0AA41CDB1-F1
#
_entry.id   AF-A0AA41CDB1-F1
#
_cell.length_a   1.000
_cell.length_b   1.000
_cell.length_c   1.000
_cell.angle_alpha   90.00
_cell.angle_beta   90.00
_cell.angle_gamma   90.00
#
_symmetry.space_group_name_H-M   'P 1'
#
loop_
_entity.id
_entity.type
_entity.pdbx_description
1 polymer ?
#
loop_
_entity_poly.entity_id
_entity_poly.type
_entity_poly.pdbx_seq_one_letter_code
_entity_poly.pdbx_strand_id
1 'polypeptide(L)'
;MRDLNDAIADVETDIGQVQAQLAARGDQCRELIKEQEALHGRIRDDFNALARLQAEAANDAPPMLARDLLQQSSADLQRRDRKAAVLDDELQALLDIEQSLQQRSQEAVAARDAAGGRWQALQDQVDTTLEAEPTYRALQDDLQLAVARADTVERMASSAQSEHDAKAGAYQADPIFMYLHRRSYGSTAYDGWPLVRTVDGWLAELCGFDRARREYATLVELPPYLQEHARRARDDVEAARQPVQQARDAALARAGGDPLRQQLQTAQGAVAQALLAEQLHRQTVDAKQAQIDGFRSWTDAEGSALLTALARTLSAKSMDDLYRRVAATASGEDDAVLERIHRSRLRLGEIDGMVGEHTREMAVLKKRLDSLQAARRSYQAAADIERQAYEAPSYRAAAPATVAASFFSTTSSRSTTRSSGSLFDLLSGGSSSSGSGSSSSSSSSSSSSSSSSSSGSSFHSGGGISGGGDFKTGGGF
;
A
#
# COMPACT_ATOMS: atom_id res chain seq x y z
N MET A 1 61.91 1.55 -41.65
CA MET A 1 60.64 2.27 -41.43
C MET A 1 59.39 1.37 -41.46
N ARG A 2 59.19 0.44 -42.43
CA ARG A 2 57.99 -0.43 -42.46
C ARG A 2 58.02 -1.55 -41.43
N ASP A 3 59.08 -2.35 -41.41
CA ASP A 3 59.16 -3.57 -40.58
C ASP A 3 59.04 -3.32 -39.05
N LEU A 4 59.54 -2.20 -38.55
CA LEU A 4 59.52 -1.87 -37.12
C LEU A 4 58.17 -1.26 -36.67
N ASN A 5 57.49 -0.55 -37.56
CA ASN A 5 56.13 -0.05 -37.31
C ASN A 5 55.11 -1.21 -37.34
N ASP A 6 55.28 -2.17 -38.25
CA ASP A 6 54.44 -3.37 -38.30
C ASP A 6 54.63 -4.22 -37.02
N ALA A 7 55.86 -4.39 -36.54
CA ALA A 7 56.14 -5.08 -35.28
C ALA A 7 55.54 -4.40 -34.04
N ILE A 8 55.49 -3.05 -34.02
CA ILE A 8 54.83 -2.30 -32.93
C ILE A 8 53.31 -2.51 -32.99
N ALA A 9 52.71 -2.49 -34.19
CA ALA A 9 51.29 -2.74 -34.37
C ALA A 9 50.90 -4.16 -33.93
N ASP A 10 51.68 -5.17 -34.28
CA ASP A 10 51.46 -6.55 -33.85
C ASP A 10 51.49 -6.68 -32.31
N VAL A 11 52.50 -6.11 -31.65
CA VAL A 11 52.59 -6.11 -30.18
C VAL A 11 51.41 -5.35 -29.54
N GLU A 12 50.93 -4.26 -30.14
CA GLU A 12 49.75 -3.55 -29.67
C GLU A 12 48.47 -4.39 -29.77
N THR A 13 48.30 -5.16 -30.85
CA THR A 13 47.17 -6.09 -30.98
C THR A 13 47.24 -7.21 -29.94
N ASP A 14 48.42 -7.77 -29.69
CA ASP A 14 48.64 -8.80 -28.66
C ASP A 14 48.38 -8.26 -27.24
N ILE A 15 48.80 -7.01 -26.95
CA ILE A 15 48.48 -6.34 -25.68
C ILE A 15 46.96 -6.20 -25.53
N GLY A 16 46.26 -5.77 -26.58
CA GLY A 16 44.80 -5.65 -26.58
C GLY A 16 44.10 -7.00 -26.31
N GLN A 17 44.58 -8.08 -26.93
CA GLN A 17 44.05 -9.43 -26.70
C GLN A 17 44.30 -9.92 -25.26
N VAL A 18 45.50 -9.74 -24.73
CA VAL A 18 45.83 -10.15 -23.35
C VAL A 18 45.06 -9.30 -22.33
N GLN A 19 44.86 -8.01 -22.59
CA GLN A 19 44.02 -7.15 -21.75
C GLN A 19 42.55 -7.58 -21.77
N ALA A 20 42.01 -7.93 -22.94
CA ALA A 20 40.65 -8.47 -23.06
C ALA A 20 40.49 -9.80 -22.31
N GLN A 21 41.46 -10.70 -22.41
CA GLN A 21 41.48 -11.97 -21.66
C GLN A 21 41.56 -11.74 -20.15
N LEU A 22 42.40 -10.78 -19.70
CA LEU A 22 42.51 -10.41 -18.30
C LEU A 22 41.20 -9.82 -17.75
N ALA A 23 40.55 -8.96 -18.53
CA ALA A 23 39.25 -8.39 -18.18
C ALA A 23 38.18 -9.48 -18.05
N ALA A 24 38.07 -10.38 -19.04
CA ALA A 24 37.11 -11.48 -19.04
C ALA A 24 37.31 -12.44 -17.86
N ARG A 25 38.56 -12.80 -17.52
CA ARG A 25 38.85 -13.60 -16.32
C ARG A 25 38.55 -12.84 -15.03
N GLY A 26 38.79 -11.53 -15.00
CA GLY A 26 38.42 -10.68 -13.87
C GLY A 26 36.91 -10.61 -13.65
N ASP A 27 36.11 -10.55 -14.71
CA ASP A 27 34.65 -10.62 -14.66
C ASP A 27 34.17 -11.98 -14.13
N GLN A 28 34.75 -13.09 -14.61
CA GLN A 28 34.45 -14.44 -14.13
C GLN A 28 34.76 -14.61 -12.64
N CYS A 29 35.91 -14.12 -12.17
CA CYS A 29 36.24 -14.08 -10.75
C CYS A 29 35.22 -13.29 -9.93
N ARG A 30 34.80 -12.10 -10.40
CA ARG A 30 33.79 -11.29 -9.70
C ARG A 30 32.46 -12.01 -9.59
N GLU A 31 32.03 -12.70 -10.64
CA GLU A 31 30.76 -13.43 -10.63
C GLU A 31 30.81 -14.64 -9.68
N LEU A 32 31.92 -15.36 -9.67
CA LEU A 32 32.16 -16.45 -8.71
C LEU A 32 32.16 -15.96 -7.26
N ILE A 33 32.73 -14.78 -6.98
CA ILE A 33 32.71 -14.18 -5.63
C ILE A 33 31.27 -13.83 -5.21
N LYS A 34 30.44 -13.30 -6.12
CA LYS A 34 29.02 -13.06 -5.82
C LYS A 34 28.27 -14.37 -5.54
N GLU A 35 28.52 -15.42 -6.32
CA GLU A 35 27.95 -16.76 -6.08
C GLU A 35 28.40 -17.30 -4.71
N GLN A 36 29.66 -17.09 -4.35
CA GLN A 36 30.23 -17.45 -3.04
C GLN A 36 29.49 -16.74 -1.88
N GLU A 37 29.27 -15.42 -1.98
CA GLU A 37 28.53 -14.64 -0.98
C GLU A 37 27.08 -15.11 -0.86
N ALA A 38 26.41 -15.40 -1.98
CA ALA A 38 25.04 -15.93 -1.99
C ALA A 38 24.96 -17.32 -1.33
N LEU A 39 25.93 -18.20 -1.57
CA LEU A 39 26.00 -19.52 -0.94
C LEU A 39 26.30 -19.42 0.55
N HIS A 40 27.19 -18.51 0.98
CA HIS A 40 27.40 -18.23 2.40
C HIS A 40 26.12 -17.73 3.08
N GLY A 41 25.32 -16.92 2.40
CA GLY A 41 23.98 -16.52 2.86
C GLY A 41 23.07 -17.73 3.06
N ARG A 42 22.90 -18.56 2.03
CA ARG A 42 22.07 -19.78 2.08
C ARG A 42 22.51 -20.75 3.17
N ILE A 43 23.81 -20.96 3.35
CA ILE A 43 24.34 -21.84 4.40
C ILE A 43 23.95 -21.31 5.79
N ARG A 44 24.01 -19.99 6.01
CA ARG A 44 23.57 -19.39 7.28
C ARG A 44 22.07 -19.59 7.51
N ASP A 45 21.26 -19.39 6.48
CA ASP A 45 19.81 -19.60 6.56
C ASP A 45 19.45 -21.06 6.83
N ASP A 46 20.16 -22.00 6.20
CA ASP A 46 19.99 -23.43 6.42
C ASP A 46 20.40 -23.85 7.85
N PHE A 47 21.47 -23.28 8.40
CA PHE A 47 21.84 -23.50 9.79
C PHE A 47 20.82 -22.89 10.77
N ASN A 48 20.20 -21.76 10.44
CA ASN A 48 19.11 -21.19 11.24
C ASN A 48 17.86 -22.07 11.17
N ALA A 49 17.53 -22.64 10.01
CA ALA A 49 16.43 -23.59 9.86
C ALA A 49 16.66 -24.87 10.67
N LEU A 50 17.88 -25.43 10.59
CA LEU A 50 18.26 -26.61 11.37
C LEU A 50 18.26 -26.31 12.88
N ALA A 51 18.72 -25.12 13.28
CA ALA A 51 18.64 -24.68 14.68
C ALA A 51 17.19 -24.62 15.18
N ARG A 52 16.26 -24.15 14.34
CA ARG A 52 14.84 -24.08 14.67
C ARG A 52 14.21 -25.46 14.79
N LEU A 53 14.42 -26.33 13.81
CA LEU A 53 13.90 -27.69 13.84
C LEU A 53 14.44 -28.47 15.04
N GLN A 54 15.72 -28.30 15.38
CA GLN A 54 16.30 -28.90 16.60
C GLN A 54 15.75 -28.29 17.89
N ALA A 55 15.40 -27.00 17.92
CA ALA A 55 14.76 -26.37 19.08
C ALA A 55 13.33 -26.87 19.28
N GLU A 56 12.57 -27.02 18.18
CA GLU A 56 11.23 -27.61 18.19
C GLU A 56 11.28 -29.09 18.61
N ALA A 57 12.20 -29.87 18.03
CA ALA A 57 12.40 -31.27 18.40
C ALA A 57 12.89 -31.45 19.84
N ALA A 58 13.69 -30.51 20.38
CA ALA A 58 14.11 -30.55 21.79
C ALA A 58 12.95 -30.39 22.77
N ASN A 59 11.82 -29.82 22.33
CA ASN A 59 10.60 -29.76 23.12
C ASN A 59 9.92 -31.14 23.26
N ASP A 60 10.12 -32.02 22.27
CA ASP A 60 9.50 -33.36 22.17
C ASP A 60 10.47 -34.53 22.47
N ALA A 61 11.79 -34.31 22.45
CA ALA A 61 12.81 -35.37 22.45
C ALA A 61 13.40 -35.75 23.84
N PRO A 62 13.87 -37.01 24.04
CA PRO A 62 14.41 -37.49 25.30
C PRO A 62 15.75 -36.85 25.73
N PRO A 63 16.02 -36.76 27.05
CA PRO A 63 17.01 -35.87 27.66
C PRO A 63 18.50 -36.21 27.41
N MET A 64 18.84 -37.29 26.70
CA MET A 64 20.24 -37.72 26.54
C MET A 64 21.01 -37.05 25.39
N LEU A 65 20.39 -36.81 24.23
CA LEU A 65 21.02 -36.10 23.08
C LEU A 65 20.98 -34.57 23.22
N ALA A 66 19.97 -34.13 23.96
CA ALA A 66 19.75 -32.80 24.50
C ALA A 66 20.99 -32.24 25.24
N ARG A 67 21.64 -33.05 26.08
CA ARG A 67 22.58 -32.60 27.13
C ARG A 67 23.74 -31.69 26.71
N ASP A 68 24.32 -31.88 25.53
CA ASP A 68 25.59 -31.22 25.16
C ASP A 68 25.42 -29.86 24.46
N LEU A 69 24.31 -29.65 23.75
CA LEU A 69 23.93 -28.32 23.24
C LEU A 69 23.07 -27.58 24.25
N LEU A 70 22.27 -28.32 25.03
CA LEU A 70 21.32 -27.75 25.97
C LEU A 70 21.94 -27.34 27.31
N GLN A 71 23.17 -27.64 27.70
CA GLN A 71 23.59 -27.14 29.03
C GLN A 71 23.61 -25.60 29.12
N GLN A 72 23.95 -24.91 28.02
CA GLN A 72 23.87 -23.45 27.95
C GLN A 72 22.50 -22.97 27.47
N SER A 73 21.90 -23.63 26.46
CA SER A 73 20.58 -23.22 25.96
C SER A 73 19.39 -23.75 26.75
N SER A 74 19.51 -24.76 27.62
CA SER A 74 18.40 -25.28 28.44
C SER A 74 17.93 -24.27 29.45
N ALA A 75 18.84 -23.48 30.03
CA ALA A 75 18.44 -22.43 30.95
C ALA A 75 17.60 -21.38 30.23
N ASP A 76 17.96 -21.06 29.00
CA ASP A 76 17.23 -20.10 28.16
C ASP A 76 15.94 -20.69 27.57
N LEU A 77 15.92 -21.98 27.21
CA LEU A 77 14.70 -22.71 26.84
C LEU A 77 13.74 -22.79 28.02
N GLN A 78 14.20 -23.20 29.20
CA GLN A 78 13.37 -23.21 30.42
C GLN A 78 12.85 -21.82 30.79
N ARG A 79 13.64 -20.76 30.55
CA ARG A 79 13.17 -19.38 30.72
C ARG A 79 12.07 -19.06 29.71
N ARG A 80 12.19 -19.50 28.46
CA ARG A 80 11.14 -19.37 27.45
C ARG A 80 9.90 -20.17 27.80
N ASP A 81 10.01 -21.41 28.23
CA ASP A 81 8.87 -22.25 28.61
C ASP A 81 8.09 -21.61 29.77
N ARG A 82 8.80 -21.06 30.76
CA ARG A 82 8.17 -20.29 31.85
C ARG A 82 7.48 -19.03 31.32
N LYS A 83 8.09 -18.32 30.38
CA LYS A 83 7.48 -17.14 29.75
C LYS A 83 6.25 -17.54 28.93
N ALA A 84 6.29 -18.65 28.20
CA ALA A 84 5.14 -19.20 27.47
C ALA A 84 3.99 -19.50 28.44
N ALA A 85 4.26 -20.18 29.56
CA ALA A 85 3.25 -20.44 30.57
C ALA A 85 2.62 -19.14 31.12
N VAL A 86 3.44 -18.13 31.42
CA VAL A 86 2.93 -16.82 31.87
C VAL A 86 2.08 -16.14 30.79
N LEU A 87 2.49 -16.21 29.52
CA LEU A 87 1.72 -15.65 28.41
C LEU A 87 0.40 -16.39 28.18
N ASP A 88 0.38 -17.72 28.32
CA ASP A 88 -0.82 -18.53 28.23
C ASP A 88 -1.78 -18.23 29.42
N ASP A 89 -1.26 -18.06 30.63
CA ASP A 89 -2.03 -17.63 31.82
C ASP A 89 -2.62 -16.22 31.62
N GLU A 90 -1.84 -15.27 31.09
CA GLU A 90 -2.30 -13.92 30.74
C GLU A 90 -3.41 -13.97 29.67
N LEU A 91 -3.28 -14.83 28.66
CA LEU A 91 -4.29 -15.03 27.63
C LEU A 91 -5.58 -15.59 28.23
N GLN A 92 -5.50 -16.60 29.09
CA GLN A 92 -6.67 -17.15 29.78
C GLN A 92 -7.39 -16.08 30.59
N ALA A 93 -6.66 -15.27 31.36
CA ALA A 93 -7.25 -14.16 32.11
C ALA A 93 -7.97 -13.15 31.19
N LEU A 94 -7.44 -12.88 30.00
CA LEU A 94 -8.11 -12.02 29.01
C LEU A 94 -9.37 -12.68 28.42
N LEU A 95 -9.34 -13.98 28.13
CA LEU A 95 -10.51 -14.71 27.64
C LEU A 95 -11.63 -14.76 28.69
N ASP A 96 -11.29 -14.91 29.97
CA ASP A 96 -12.28 -14.84 31.06
C ASP A 96 -12.94 -13.45 31.15
N ILE A 97 -12.14 -12.39 30.97
CA ILE A 97 -12.67 -11.02 30.89
C ILE A 97 -13.59 -10.87 29.67
N GLU A 98 -13.22 -11.43 28.51
CA GLU A 98 -14.03 -11.38 27.29
C GLU A 98 -15.40 -12.04 27.51
N GLN A 99 -15.44 -13.22 28.15
CA GLN A 99 -16.70 -13.88 28.50
C GLN A 99 -17.55 -13.01 29.42
N SER A 100 -16.95 -12.35 30.41
CA SER A 100 -17.67 -11.43 31.30
C SER A 100 -18.22 -10.20 30.57
N LEU A 101 -17.51 -9.69 29.57
CA LEU A 101 -17.96 -8.56 28.73
C LEU A 101 -19.08 -8.99 27.79
N GLN A 102 -19.00 -10.18 27.20
CA GLN A 102 -20.05 -10.75 26.37
C GLN A 102 -21.34 -10.99 27.18
N GLN A 103 -21.23 -11.47 28.43
CA GLN A 103 -22.39 -11.58 29.32
C GLN A 103 -23.01 -10.21 29.60
N ARG A 104 -22.19 -9.20 29.91
CA ARG A 104 -22.68 -7.81 30.10
C ARG A 104 -23.32 -7.22 28.85
N SER A 105 -22.80 -7.52 27.65
CA SER A 105 -23.39 -7.04 26.40
C SER A 105 -24.73 -7.70 26.13
N GLN A 106 -24.85 -9.02 26.37
CA GLN A 106 -26.12 -9.75 26.29
C GLN A 106 -27.15 -9.22 27.30
N GLU A 107 -26.74 -8.99 28.54
CA GLU A 107 -27.60 -8.39 29.58
C GLU A 107 -28.07 -6.98 29.20
N ALA A 108 -27.19 -6.15 28.65
CA ALA A 108 -27.55 -4.80 28.18
C ALA A 108 -28.53 -4.85 27.00
N VAL A 109 -28.35 -5.79 26.06
CA VAL A 109 -29.27 -6.00 24.94
C VAL A 109 -30.63 -6.47 25.43
N ALA A 110 -30.67 -7.43 26.36
CA ALA A 110 -31.91 -7.90 26.97
C ALA A 110 -32.63 -6.77 27.73
N ALA A 111 -31.90 -5.91 28.45
CA ALA A 111 -32.46 -4.74 29.13
C ALA A 111 -33.04 -3.72 28.14
N ARG A 112 -32.35 -3.47 27.01
CA ARG A 112 -32.86 -2.63 25.91
C ARG A 112 -34.14 -3.21 25.33
N ASP A 113 -34.18 -4.52 25.06
CA ASP A 113 -35.34 -5.16 24.45
C ASP A 113 -36.54 -5.18 25.40
N ALA A 114 -36.30 -5.39 26.70
CA ALA A 114 -37.34 -5.25 27.73
C ALA A 114 -37.88 -3.81 27.81
N ALA A 115 -37.01 -2.79 27.76
CA ALA A 115 -37.42 -1.39 27.73
C ALA A 115 -38.18 -1.04 26.44
N GLY A 116 -37.72 -1.55 25.29
CA GLY A 116 -38.37 -1.39 23.99
C GLY A 116 -39.76 -2.03 23.94
N GLY A 117 -39.90 -3.25 24.46
CA GLY A 117 -41.20 -3.92 24.56
C GLY A 117 -42.18 -3.17 25.47
N ARG A 118 -41.72 -2.62 26.59
CA ARG A 118 -42.56 -1.77 27.47
C ARG A 118 -42.98 -0.47 26.77
N TRP A 119 -42.08 0.15 26.03
CA TRP A 119 -42.38 1.35 25.24
C TRP A 119 -43.40 1.07 24.14
N GLN A 120 -43.22 -0.02 23.37
CA GLN A 120 -44.16 -0.44 22.34
C GLN A 120 -45.54 -0.77 22.93
N ALA A 121 -45.60 -1.51 24.03
CA ALA A 121 -46.86 -1.82 24.70
C ALA A 121 -47.59 -0.55 25.18
N LEU A 122 -46.86 0.46 25.66
CA LEU A 122 -47.46 1.76 26.01
C LEU A 122 -47.99 2.48 24.77
N GLN A 123 -47.22 2.48 23.67
CA GLN A 123 -47.65 3.09 22.41
C GLN A 123 -48.93 2.44 21.88
N ASP A 124 -48.99 1.10 21.85
CA ASP A 124 -50.17 0.36 21.42
C ASP A 124 -51.39 0.65 22.32
N GLN A 125 -51.19 0.75 23.64
CA GLN A 125 -52.25 1.14 24.57
C GLN A 125 -52.73 2.58 24.31
N VAL A 126 -51.82 3.51 24.11
CA VAL A 126 -52.19 4.91 23.82
C VAL A 126 -52.89 5.01 22.48
N ASP A 127 -52.40 4.36 21.43
CA ASP A 127 -53.02 4.35 20.11
C ASP A 127 -54.43 3.74 20.15
N THR A 128 -54.63 2.62 20.84
CA THR A 128 -55.97 2.02 21.00
C THR A 128 -56.93 2.93 21.78
N THR A 129 -56.46 3.65 22.80
CA THR A 129 -57.29 4.63 23.52
C THR A 129 -57.62 5.86 22.66
N LEU A 130 -56.66 6.36 21.89
CA LEU A 130 -56.85 7.50 20.98
C LEU A 130 -57.79 7.15 19.83
N GLU A 131 -57.68 5.95 19.27
CA GLU A 131 -58.60 5.46 18.25
C GLU A 131 -60.04 5.34 18.75
N ALA A 132 -60.28 5.25 20.06
CA ALA A 132 -61.62 5.30 20.64
C ALA A 132 -62.17 6.74 20.76
N GLU A 133 -61.32 7.77 20.74
CA GLU A 133 -61.74 9.16 20.87
C GLU A 133 -62.27 9.75 19.54
N PRO A 134 -63.49 10.31 19.52
CA PRO A 134 -64.08 10.85 18.28
C PRO A 134 -63.34 12.10 17.77
N THR A 135 -62.74 12.89 18.66
CA THR A 135 -61.93 14.07 18.31
C THR A 135 -60.66 13.69 17.56
N TYR A 136 -60.02 12.58 17.94
CA TYR A 136 -58.82 12.09 17.29
C TYR A 136 -59.11 11.49 15.91
N ARG A 137 -60.23 10.75 15.78
CA ARG A 137 -60.71 10.26 14.47
C ARG A 137 -60.96 11.39 13.49
N ALA A 138 -61.59 12.48 13.91
CA ALA A 138 -61.80 13.64 13.05
C ALA A 138 -60.47 14.23 12.53
N LEU A 139 -59.45 14.32 13.38
CA LEU A 139 -58.11 14.78 12.95
C LEU A 139 -57.44 13.79 11.98
N GLN A 140 -57.63 12.48 12.17
CA GLN A 140 -57.15 11.48 11.23
C GLN A 140 -57.88 11.55 9.88
N ASP A 141 -59.20 11.74 9.89
CA ASP A 141 -60.01 11.88 8.68
C ASP A 141 -59.60 13.14 7.89
N ASP A 142 -59.38 14.27 8.59
CA ASP A 142 -58.87 15.51 7.99
C ASP A 142 -57.50 15.31 7.36
N LEU A 143 -56.59 14.59 8.04
CA LEU A 143 -55.28 14.23 7.49
C LEU A 143 -55.39 13.32 6.26
N GLN A 144 -56.22 12.28 6.31
CA GLN A 144 -56.44 11.37 5.18
C GLN A 144 -56.99 12.12 3.96
N LEU A 145 -57.91 13.06 4.19
CA LEU A 145 -58.49 13.87 3.14
C LEU A 145 -57.47 14.87 2.57
N ALA A 146 -56.61 15.47 3.41
CA ALA A 146 -55.50 16.30 2.95
C ALA A 146 -54.50 15.50 2.10
N VAL A 147 -54.13 14.28 2.54
CA VAL A 147 -53.23 13.38 1.80
C VAL A 147 -53.84 12.97 0.48
N ALA A 148 -55.11 12.55 0.45
CA ALA A 148 -55.80 12.19 -0.78
C ALA A 148 -55.85 13.37 -1.78
N ARG A 149 -56.04 14.60 -1.29
CA ARG A 149 -55.96 15.81 -2.12
C ARG A 149 -54.53 16.02 -2.65
N ALA A 150 -53.52 15.95 -1.81
CA ALA A 150 -52.12 16.09 -2.23
C ALA A 150 -51.76 15.04 -3.30
N ASP A 151 -52.10 13.77 -3.10
CA ASP A 151 -51.88 12.69 -4.06
C ASP A 151 -52.59 12.95 -5.40
N THR A 152 -53.81 13.51 -5.38
CA THR A 152 -54.50 13.88 -6.63
C THR A 152 -53.79 15.01 -7.36
N VAL A 153 -53.36 16.05 -6.64
CA VAL A 153 -52.68 17.21 -7.24
C VAL A 153 -51.29 16.83 -7.74
N GLU A 154 -50.56 15.97 -7.03
CA GLU A 154 -49.26 15.45 -7.47
C GLU A 154 -49.36 14.58 -8.72
N ARG A 155 -50.39 13.71 -8.80
CA ARG A 155 -50.66 12.97 -10.05
C ARG A 155 -51.00 13.90 -11.21
N MET A 156 -51.76 14.98 -10.96
CA MET A 156 -52.04 15.97 -12.00
C MET A 156 -50.77 16.73 -12.42
N ALA A 157 -49.92 17.14 -11.48
CA ALA A 157 -48.67 17.84 -11.75
C ALA A 157 -47.68 16.96 -12.54
N SER A 158 -47.52 15.69 -12.14
CA SER A 158 -46.67 14.73 -12.84
C SER A 158 -47.19 14.38 -14.24
N SER A 159 -48.51 14.22 -14.40
CA SER A 159 -49.13 14.04 -15.72
C SER A 159 -48.92 15.26 -16.61
N ALA A 160 -49.11 16.47 -16.09
CA ALA A 160 -48.91 17.71 -16.85
C ALA A 160 -47.44 17.91 -17.25
N GLN A 161 -46.50 17.57 -16.38
CA GLN A 161 -45.07 17.60 -16.69
C GLN A 161 -44.72 16.58 -17.78
N SER A 162 -45.25 15.36 -17.69
CA SER A 162 -45.01 14.31 -18.70
C SER A 162 -45.60 14.70 -20.06
N GLU A 163 -46.78 15.33 -20.08
CA GLU A 163 -47.38 15.86 -21.31
C GLU A 163 -46.57 17.02 -21.90
N HIS A 164 -46.05 17.91 -21.06
CA HIS A 164 -45.14 18.97 -21.48
C HIS A 164 -43.88 18.35 -22.10
N ASP A 165 -43.21 17.42 -21.43
CA ASP A 165 -41.95 16.84 -21.92
C ASP A 165 -42.15 16.06 -23.23
N ALA A 166 -43.30 15.38 -23.39
CA ALA A 166 -43.63 14.65 -24.61
C ALA A 166 -43.97 15.58 -25.80
N LYS A 167 -44.65 16.72 -25.56
CA LYS A 167 -45.16 17.61 -26.62
C LYS A 167 -44.26 18.82 -26.88
N ALA A 168 -43.46 19.25 -25.91
CA ALA A 168 -42.62 20.45 -26.00
C ALA A 168 -41.61 20.36 -27.13
N GLY A 169 -41.00 19.19 -27.34
CA GLY A 169 -40.06 18.94 -28.44
C GLY A 169 -40.71 19.12 -29.82
N ALA A 170 -41.96 18.67 -29.99
CA ALA A 170 -42.66 18.78 -31.28
C ALA A 170 -42.96 20.24 -31.67
N TYR A 171 -43.34 21.08 -30.72
CA TYR A 171 -43.56 22.51 -30.96
C TYR A 171 -42.25 23.30 -31.13
N GLN A 172 -41.19 22.92 -30.42
CA GLN A 172 -39.87 23.56 -30.54
C GLN A 172 -39.15 23.18 -31.84
N ALA A 173 -39.45 22.02 -32.41
CA ALA A 173 -38.88 21.54 -33.66
C ALA A 173 -39.43 22.26 -34.91
N ASP A 174 -40.59 22.92 -34.82
CA ASP A 174 -41.15 23.71 -35.93
C ASP A 174 -40.51 25.11 -35.99
N PRO A 175 -39.65 25.39 -37.00
CA PRO A 175 -38.96 26.67 -37.12
C PRO A 175 -39.89 27.83 -37.47
N ILE A 176 -41.01 27.57 -38.16
CA ILE A 176 -41.98 28.60 -38.56
C ILE A 176 -42.77 29.05 -37.33
N PHE A 177 -43.23 28.09 -36.52
CA PHE A 177 -43.91 28.37 -35.26
C PHE A 177 -43.00 29.14 -34.29
N MET A 178 -41.76 28.70 -34.10
CA MET A 178 -40.80 29.38 -33.23
C MET A 178 -40.43 30.79 -33.74
N TYR A 179 -40.34 30.99 -35.06
CA TYR A 179 -40.10 32.31 -35.66
C TYR A 179 -41.21 33.30 -35.31
N LEU A 180 -42.47 32.92 -35.57
CA LEU A 180 -43.63 33.75 -35.26
C LEU A 180 -43.82 33.96 -33.75
N HIS A 181 -43.50 32.94 -32.94
CA HIS A 181 -43.56 33.02 -31.48
C HIS A 181 -42.52 33.99 -30.89
N ARG A 182 -41.25 33.91 -31.33
CA ARG A 182 -40.18 34.83 -30.88
C ARG A 182 -40.48 36.28 -31.23
N ARG A 183 -41.14 36.51 -32.37
CA ARG A 183 -41.56 37.85 -32.80
C ARG A 183 -42.83 38.34 -32.11
N SER A 184 -43.44 37.51 -31.26
CA SER A 184 -44.69 37.81 -30.56
C SER A 184 -45.83 38.20 -31.51
N TYR A 185 -45.90 37.58 -32.70
CA TYR A 185 -46.94 37.83 -33.70
C TYR A 185 -48.35 37.64 -33.09
N GLY A 186 -49.26 38.59 -33.33
CA GLY A 186 -50.60 38.59 -32.73
C GLY A 186 -50.65 38.99 -31.24
N SER A 187 -49.62 39.66 -30.72
CA SER A 187 -49.66 40.36 -29.41
C SER A 187 -49.63 41.88 -29.59
N THR A 188 -49.92 42.62 -28.52
CA THR A 188 -49.74 44.09 -28.49
C THR A 188 -48.29 44.53 -28.59
N ALA A 189 -47.32 43.62 -28.43
CA ALA A 189 -45.88 43.86 -28.51
C ALA A 189 -45.29 43.53 -29.90
N TYR A 190 -46.14 43.25 -30.91
CA TYR A 190 -45.67 42.93 -32.26
C TYR A 190 -45.26 44.21 -33.03
N ASP A 191 -43.95 44.43 -33.16
CA ASP A 191 -43.37 45.51 -33.96
C ASP A 191 -42.84 44.97 -35.29
N GLY A 192 -43.73 44.89 -36.29
CA GLY A 192 -43.41 44.44 -37.64
C GLY A 192 -43.77 45.47 -38.71
N TRP A 193 -42.86 45.68 -39.67
CA TRP A 193 -43.11 46.54 -40.83
C TRP A 193 -44.29 46.01 -41.66
N PRO A 194 -45.14 46.85 -42.29
CA PRO A 194 -46.41 46.42 -42.90
C PRO A 194 -46.29 45.30 -43.94
N LEU A 195 -45.21 45.29 -44.73
CA LEU A 195 -44.91 44.23 -45.71
C LEU A 195 -44.53 42.89 -45.05
N VAL A 196 -43.88 42.94 -43.91
CA VAL A 196 -43.50 41.72 -43.18
C VAL A 196 -44.70 41.15 -42.42
N ARG A 197 -45.62 42.02 -41.98
CA ARG A 197 -46.87 41.64 -41.31
C ARG A 197 -47.84 40.82 -42.20
N THR A 198 -47.86 41.06 -43.51
CA THR A 198 -48.67 40.27 -44.45
C THR A 198 -48.08 38.88 -44.69
N VAL A 199 -46.76 38.79 -44.82
CA VAL A 199 -46.04 37.51 -44.93
C VAL A 199 -46.20 36.69 -43.64
N ASP A 200 -46.00 37.32 -42.48
CA ASP A 200 -46.17 36.66 -41.18
C ASP A 200 -47.63 36.22 -40.96
N GLY A 201 -48.62 36.93 -41.51
CA GLY A 201 -50.03 36.52 -41.49
C GLY A 201 -50.35 35.33 -42.37
N TRP A 202 -49.75 35.25 -43.55
CA TRP A 202 -49.88 34.08 -44.42
C TRP A 202 -49.19 32.85 -43.81
N LEU A 203 -48.01 33.01 -43.21
CA LEU A 203 -47.34 31.95 -42.44
C LEU A 203 -48.21 31.49 -41.26
N ALA A 204 -48.83 32.43 -40.54
CA ALA A 204 -49.69 32.14 -39.38
C ALA A 204 -50.95 31.35 -39.75
N GLU A 205 -51.60 31.67 -40.88
CA GLU A 205 -52.77 30.94 -41.38
C GLU A 205 -52.39 29.52 -41.85
N LEU A 206 -51.22 29.38 -42.47
CA LEU A 206 -50.73 28.09 -42.98
C LEU A 206 -50.39 27.09 -41.86
N CYS A 207 -49.80 27.55 -40.75
CA CYS A 207 -49.44 26.68 -39.61
C CYS A 207 -50.51 26.67 -38.50
N GLY A 208 -51.63 27.38 -38.66
CA GLY A 208 -52.67 27.47 -37.63
C GLY A 208 -52.16 28.10 -36.31
N PHE A 209 -51.30 29.12 -36.43
CA PHE A 209 -50.51 29.70 -35.33
C PHE A 209 -51.36 30.12 -34.12
N ASP A 210 -52.55 30.69 -34.33
CA ASP A 210 -53.40 31.16 -33.23
C ASP A 210 -53.86 30.03 -32.29
N ARG A 211 -54.11 28.84 -32.83
CA ARG A 211 -54.50 27.66 -32.04
C ARG A 211 -53.27 27.05 -31.35
N ALA A 212 -52.20 26.83 -32.12
CA ALA A 212 -50.95 26.28 -31.60
C ALA A 212 -50.33 27.16 -30.50
N ARG A 213 -50.44 28.49 -30.62
CA ARG A 213 -49.96 29.44 -29.60
C ARG A 213 -50.72 29.30 -28.28
N ARG A 214 -52.04 29.09 -28.32
CA ARG A 214 -52.86 28.89 -27.10
C ARG A 214 -52.53 27.56 -26.43
N GLU A 215 -52.46 26.49 -27.22
CA GLU A 215 -52.11 25.15 -26.74
C GLU A 215 -50.69 25.14 -26.16
N TYR A 216 -49.72 25.77 -26.83
CA TYR A 216 -48.34 25.92 -26.34
C TYR A 216 -48.24 26.78 -25.08
N ALA A 217 -48.96 27.91 -25.01
CA ALA A 217 -49.00 28.74 -23.81
C ALA A 217 -49.54 27.96 -22.60
N THR A 218 -50.62 27.20 -22.78
CA THR A 218 -51.14 26.31 -21.72
C THR A 218 -50.13 25.21 -21.36
N LEU A 219 -49.47 24.58 -22.34
CA LEU A 219 -48.47 23.55 -22.08
C LEU A 219 -47.28 24.07 -21.28
N VAL A 220 -46.86 25.32 -21.48
CA VAL A 220 -45.71 25.92 -20.78
C VAL A 220 -46.09 26.49 -19.40
N GLU A 221 -47.27 27.11 -19.27
CA GLU A 221 -47.69 27.77 -18.03
C GLU A 221 -48.34 26.82 -17.01
N LEU A 222 -48.96 25.72 -17.47
CA LEU A 222 -49.69 24.80 -16.60
C LEU A 222 -48.80 23.96 -15.66
N PRO A 223 -47.65 23.40 -16.10
CA PRO A 223 -46.77 22.64 -15.22
C PRO A 223 -46.24 23.42 -14.00
N PRO A 224 -45.68 24.64 -14.12
CA PRO A 224 -45.18 25.38 -12.95
C PRO A 224 -46.31 25.76 -11.98
N TYR A 225 -47.51 26.07 -12.48
CA TYR A 225 -48.67 26.33 -11.63
C TYR A 225 -49.11 25.09 -10.83
N LEU A 226 -49.18 23.92 -11.49
CA LEU A 226 -49.55 22.68 -10.83
C LEU A 226 -48.48 22.19 -9.85
N GLN A 227 -47.19 22.43 -10.12
CA GLN A 227 -46.11 22.15 -9.17
C GLN A 227 -46.22 23.02 -7.92
N GLU A 228 -46.50 24.32 -8.07
CA GLU A 228 -46.73 25.21 -6.94
C GLU A 228 -47.99 24.81 -6.15
N HIS A 229 -49.05 24.37 -6.84
CA HIS A 229 -50.25 23.84 -6.17
C HIS A 229 -49.97 22.53 -5.42
N ALA A 230 -49.18 21.63 -6.00
CA ALA A 230 -48.74 20.39 -5.36
C ALA A 230 -47.90 20.68 -4.12
N ARG A 231 -47.01 21.68 -4.19
CA ARG A 231 -46.23 22.13 -3.02
C ARG A 231 -47.14 22.61 -1.90
N ARG A 232 -48.11 23.49 -2.19
CA ARG A 232 -49.08 23.95 -1.18
C ARG A 232 -49.88 22.80 -0.59
N ALA A 233 -50.28 21.83 -1.41
CA ALA A 233 -50.98 20.65 -0.93
C ALA A 233 -50.12 19.79 0.01
N ARG A 234 -48.79 19.70 -0.22
CA ARG A 234 -47.86 19.07 0.72
C ARG A 234 -47.75 19.83 2.04
N ASP A 235 -47.63 21.16 1.96
CA ASP A 235 -47.58 22.02 3.15
C ASP A 235 -48.88 21.88 3.97
N ASP A 236 -50.04 21.76 3.32
CA ASP A 236 -51.34 21.50 3.96
C ASP A 236 -51.37 20.12 4.65
N VAL A 237 -50.77 19.09 4.05
CA VAL A 237 -50.62 17.76 4.68
C VAL A 237 -49.73 17.83 5.91
N GLU A 238 -48.60 18.53 5.84
CA GLU A 238 -47.72 18.73 6.99
C GLU A 238 -48.44 19.49 8.11
N ALA A 239 -49.21 20.54 7.77
CA ALA A 239 -50.03 21.29 8.72
C ALA A 239 -51.12 20.43 9.37
N ALA A 240 -51.78 19.53 8.61
CA ALA A 240 -52.76 18.59 9.14
C ALA A 240 -52.14 17.45 9.96
N ARG A 241 -50.87 17.11 9.71
CA ARG A 241 -50.14 16.06 10.44
C ARG A 241 -49.70 16.50 11.83
N GLN A 242 -49.33 17.77 11.99
CA GLN A 242 -48.92 18.37 13.26
C GLN A 242 -49.92 18.13 14.41
N PRO A 243 -51.23 18.43 14.29
CA PRO A 243 -52.18 18.22 15.38
C PRO A 243 -52.37 16.73 15.73
N VAL A 244 -52.30 15.83 14.74
CA VAL A 244 -52.37 14.37 14.98
C VAL A 244 -51.16 13.91 15.80
N GLN A 245 -49.96 14.39 15.47
CA GLN A 245 -48.74 14.10 16.24
C GLN A 245 -48.79 14.69 17.64
N GLN A 246 -49.21 15.95 17.78
CA GLN A 246 -49.35 16.61 19.08
C GLN A 246 -50.36 15.89 19.99
N ALA A 247 -51.48 15.42 19.43
CA ALA A 247 -52.46 14.63 20.19
C ALA A 247 -51.86 13.31 20.69
N ARG A 248 -51.10 12.61 19.84
CA ARG A 248 -50.35 11.39 20.22
C ARG A 248 -49.30 11.64 21.29
N ASP A 249 -48.47 12.66 21.10
CA ASP A 249 -47.41 13.02 22.04
C ASP A 249 -47.98 13.46 23.39
N ALA A 250 -49.07 14.23 23.39
CA ALA A 250 -49.77 14.62 24.61
C ALA A 250 -50.37 13.42 25.34
N ALA A 251 -50.94 12.45 24.62
CA ALA A 251 -51.47 11.23 25.22
C ALA A 251 -50.36 10.33 25.79
N LEU A 252 -49.24 10.20 25.07
CA LEU A 252 -48.04 9.49 25.55
C LEU A 252 -47.46 10.16 26.80
N ALA A 253 -47.41 11.49 26.84
CA ALA A 253 -46.95 12.23 28.02
C ALA A 253 -47.85 11.99 29.23
N ARG A 254 -49.20 12.01 29.04
CA ARG A 254 -50.16 11.68 30.11
C ARG A 254 -50.04 10.23 30.60
N ALA A 255 -49.71 9.30 29.70
CA ALA A 255 -49.52 7.88 30.02
C ALA A 255 -48.18 7.59 30.70
N GLY A 256 -47.32 8.61 30.91
CA GLY A 256 -46.01 8.43 31.54
C GLY A 256 -44.96 7.87 30.57
N GLY A 257 -45.01 8.24 29.30
CA GLY A 257 -44.02 7.82 28.29
C GLY A 257 -42.61 8.36 28.53
N ASP A 258 -42.45 9.56 29.08
CA ASP A 258 -41.15 10.19 29.30
C ASP A 258 -40.15 9.35 30.12
N PRO A 259 -40.50 8.77 31.28
CA PRO A 259 -39.59 7.90 32.02
C PRO A 259 -39.23 6.63 31.25
N LEU A 260 -40.16 6.06 30.48
CA LEU A 260 -39.88 4.87 29.65
C LEU A 260 -38.94 5.21 28.48
N ARG A 261 -39.11 6.39 27.88
CA ARG A 261 -38.21 6.90 26.84
C ARG A 261 -36.80 7.13 27.37
N GLN A 262 -36.68 7.71 28.57
CA GLN A 262 -35.39 7.85 29.25
C GLN A 262 -34.76 6.49 29.56
N GLN A 263 -35.53 5.52 30.06
CA GLN A 263 -35.05 4.15 30.29
C GLN A 263 -34.56 3.47 29.00
N LEU A 264 -35.26 3.67 27.88
CA LEU A 264 -34.84 3.17 26.58
C LEU A 264 -33.51 3.80 26.14
N GLN A 265 -33.38 5.12 26.27
CA GLN A 265 -32.15 5.85 25.91
C GLN A 265 -30.97 5.43 26.79
N THR A 266 -31.16 5.25 28.10
CA THR A 266 -30.10 4.77 28.99
C THR A 266 -29.70 3.33 28.66
N ALA A 267 -30.67 2.45 28.36
CA ALA A 267 -30.39 1.09 27.93
C ALA A 267 -29.66 1.04 26.58
N GLN A 268 -30.03 1.88 25.61
CA GLN A 268 -29.31 2.01 24.34
C GLN A 268 -27.87 2.50 24.55
N GLY A 269 -27.68 3.49 25.44
CA GLY A 269 -26.35 3.97 25.82
C GLY A 269 -25.50 2.87 26.47
N ALA A 270 -26.10 2.07 27.36
CA ALA A 270 -25.43 0.94 28.01
C ALA A 270 -25.01 -0.14 26.99
N VAL A 271 -25.84 -0.45 26.00
CA VAL A 271 -25.49 -1.37 24.90
C VAL A 271 -24.32 -0.83 24.09
N ALA A 272 -24.35 0.46 23.72
CA ALA A 272 -23.25 1.07 22.96
C ALA A 272 -21.93 1.04 23.74
N GLN A 273 -21.97 1.31 25.05
CA GLN A 273 -20.80 1.23 25.92
C GLN A 273 -20.27 -0.21 26.06
N ALA A 274 -21.17 -1.19 26.21
CA ALA A 274 -20.80 -2.60 26.31
C ALA A 274 -20.13 -3.12 25.03
N LEU A 275 -20.70 -2.80 23.86
CA LEU A 275 -20.12 -3.18 22.56
C LEU A 275 -18.75 -2.52 22.32
N LEU A 276 -18.59 -1.25 22.71
CA LEU A 276 -17.30 -0.57 22.61
C LEU A 276 -16.25 -1.19 23.53
N ALA A 277 -16.63 -1.55 24.75
CA ALA A 277 -15.74 -2.25 25.69
C ALA A 277 -15.32 -3.63 25.15
N GLU A 278 -16.25 -4.39 24.57
CA GLU A 278 -15.98 -5.68 23.92
C GLU A 278 -15.02 -5.51 22.74
N GLN A 279 -15.23 -4.52 21.88
CA GLN A 279 -14.35 -4.25 20.74
C GLN A 279 -12.93 -3.88 21.17
N LEU A 280 -12.78 -3.00 22.17
CA LEU A 280 -11.46 -2.61 22.69
C LEU A 280 -10.75 -3.80 23.34
N HIS A 281 -11.47 -4.63 24.09
CA HIS A 281 -10.91 -5.83 24.70
C HIS A 281 -10.54 -6.90 23.68
N ARG A 282 -11.31 -7.04 22.60
CA ARG A 282 -10.95 -7.95 21.51
C ARG A 282 -9.65 -7.53 20.83
N GLN A 283 -9.42 -6.22 20.67
CA GLN A 283 -8.14 -5.72 20.16
C GLN A 283 -6.96 -6.05 21.09
N THR A 284 -7.16 -6.06 22.42
CA THR A 284 -6.10 -6.45 23.37
C THR A 284 -5.83 -7.94 23.33
N VAL A 285 -6.87 -8.77 23.20
CA VAL A 285 -6.75 -10.23 22.98
C VAL A 285 -6.00 -10.52 21.68
N ASP A 286 -6.41 -9.91 20.56
CA ASP A 286 -5.77 -10.10 19.25
C ASP A 286 -4.29 -9.69 19.27
N ALA A 287 -3.96 -8.56 19.91
CA ALA A 287 -2.58 -8.11 20.07
C ALA A 287 -1.74 -9.08 20.90
N LYS A 288 -2.32 -9.65 21.97
CA LYS A 288 -1.67 -10.65 22.81
C LYS A 288 -1.50 -11.99 22.09
N GLN A 289 -2.49 -12.42 21.31
CA GLN A 289 -2.38 -13.61 20.49
C GLN A 289 -1.27 -13.46 19.45
N ALA A 290 -1.18 -12.31 18.77
CA ALA A 290 -0.07 -12.03 17.86
C ALA A 290 1.30 -12.07 18.55
N GLN A 291 1.40 -11.59 19.79
CA GLN A 291 2.61 -11.70 20.60
C GLN A 291 2.97 -13.18 20.91
N ILE A 292 1.98 -13.99 21.27
CA ILE A 292 2.14 -15.43 21.55
C ILE A 292 2.55 -16.18 20.28
N ASP A 293 1.92 -15.89 19.14
CA ASP A 293 2.25 -16.50 17.86
C ASP A 293 3.67 -16.13 17.41
N GLY A 294 4.09 -14.88 17.63
CA GLY A 294 5.47 -14.45 17.44
C GLY A 294 6.46 -15.21 18.32
N PHE A 295 6.10 -15.45 19.58
CA PHE A 295 6.88 -16.22 20.53
C PHE A 295 6.98 -17.71 20.15
N ARG A 296 5.87 -18.34 19.75
CA ARG A 296 5.81 -19.74 19.29
C ARG A 296 6.56 -19.96 17.99
N SER A 297 6.53 -18.98 17.08
CA SER A 297 7.24 -19.03 15.79
C SER A 297 8.73 -18.64 15.87
N TRP A 298 9.25 -18.35 17.06
CA TRP A 298 10.64 -17.92 17.29
C TRP A 298 11.04 -16.63 16.54
N THR A 299 10.05 -15.83 16.14
CA THR A 299 10.28 -14.56 15.43
C THR A 299 10.49 -13.39 16.38
N ASP A 300 10.39 -13.62 17.68
CA ASP A 300 10.69 -12.65 18.72
C ASP A 300 12.20 -12.34 18.83
N ALA A 301 12.54 -11.17 19.38
CA ALA A 301 13.94 -10.72 19.49
C ALA A 301 14.81 -11.67 20.32
N GLU A 302 14.26 -12.27 21.39
CA GLU A 302 14.99 -13.23 22.21
C GLU A 302 15.13 -14.59 21.51
N GLY A 303 14.05 -15.07 20.89
CA GLY A 303 14.04 -16.33 20.14
C GLY A 303 15.00 -16.32 18.95
N SER A 304 14.98 -15.26 18.14
CA SER A 304 15.89 -15.09 17.00
C SER A 304 17.36 -14.99 17.43
N ALA A 305 17.65 -14.31 18.55
CA ALA A 305 19.00 -14.26 19.11
C ALA A 305 19.49 -15.65 19.58
N LEU A 306 18.60 -16.42 20.22
CA LEU A 306 18.91 -17.78 20.66
C LEU A 306 19.12 -18.73 19.48
N LEU A 307 18.26 -18.66 18.46
CA LEU A 307 18.42 -19.43 17.21
C LEU A 307 19.73 -19.09 16.52
N THR A 308 20.10 -17.81 16.45
CA THR A 308 21.38 -17.39 15.85
C THR A 308 22.58 -17.91 16.65
N ALA A 309 22.50 -17.88 17.98
CA ALA A 309 23.55 -18.44 18.84
C ALA A 309 23.67 -19.96 18.62
N LEU A 310 22.55 -20.67 18.56
CA LEU A 310 22.51 -22.11 18.33
C LEU A 310 23.03 -22.46 16.93
N ALA A 311 22.60 -21.76 15.88
CA ALA A 311 23.11 -21.90 14.52
C ALA A 311 24.64 -21.69 14.44
N ARG A 312 25.19 -20.71 15.16
CA ARG A 312 26.66 -20.53 15.27
C ARG A 312 27.32 -21.75 15.89
N THR A 313 26.79 -22.28 17.00
CA THR A 313 27.35 -23.48 17.65
C THR A 313 27.28 -24.71 16.75
N LEU A 314 26.22 -24.84 15.94
CA LEU A 314 26.05 -25.95 14.99
C LEU A 314 26.99 -25.82 13.80
N SER A 315 27.14 -24.61 13.24
CA SER A 315 28.03 -24.37 12.10
C SER A 315 29.50 -24.70 12.40
N ALA A 316 29.91 -24.59 13.66
CA ALA A 316 31.25 -24.92 14.14
C ALA A 316 31.51 -26.43 14.29
N LYS A 317 30.46 -27.28 14.25
CA LYS A 317 30.60 -28.74 14.38
C LYS A 317 30.92 -29.39 13.04
N SER A 318 31.53 -30.58 13.11
CA SER A 318 31.84 -31.40 11.95
C SER A 318 30.56 -31.92 11.29
N MET A 319 30.61 -32.20 9.98
CA MET A 319 29.45 -32.73 9.27
C MET A 319 29.02 -34.11 9.81
N ASP A 320 29.99 -34.96 10.17
CA ASP A 320 29.72 -36.28 10.75
C ASP A 320 29.01 -36.20 12.11
N ASP A 321 29.38 -35.20 12.93
CA ASP A 321 28.68 -34.95 14.20
C ASP A 321 27.25 -34.44 13.97
N LEU A 322 27.02 -33.66 12.90
CA LEU A 322 25.69 -33.18 12.54
C LEU A 322 24.79 -34.32 12.06
N TYR A 323 25.27 -35.18 11.15
CA TYR A 323 24.52 -36.37 10.72
C TYR A 323 24.22 -37.31 11.87
N ARG A 324 25.18 -37.56 12.78
CA ARG A 324 24.94 -38.38 13.97
C ARG A 324 23.84 -37.80 14.87
N ARG A 325 23.77 -36.47 14.98
CA ARG A 325 22.77 -35.78 15.80
C ARG A 325 21.39 -35.82 15.15
N VAL A 326 21.31 -35.53 13.86
CA VAL A 326 20.04 -35.54 13.13
C VAL A 326 19.48 -36.95 12.99
N ALA A 327 20.33 -37.96 12.78
CA ALA A 327 19.90 -39.37 12.80
C ALA A 327 19.30 -39.82 14.14
N ALA A 328 19.51 -39.04 15.19
CA ALA A 328 18.93 -39.28 16.51
C ALA A 328 17.62 -38.49 16.76
N THR A 329 17.28 -37.55 15.86
CA THR A 329 15.97 -36.89 15.80
C THR A 329 15.02 -37.73 14.93
N ALA A 330 13.71 -37.68 15.22
CA ALA A 330 12.71 -38.46 14.49
C ALA A 330 12.21 -37.81 13.18
N SER A 331 12.61 -36.57 12.88
CA SER A 331 12.11 -35.79 11.73
C SER A 331 13.01 -35.92 10.50
N GLY A 332 12.44 -36.32 9.36
CA GLY A 332 13.16 -36.35 8.07
C GLY A 332 13.39 -34.96 7.45
N GLU A 333 12.80 -33.90 8.01
CA GLU A 333 13.04 -32.53 7.56
C GLU A 333 14.45 -32.05 7.91
N ASP A 334 14.98 -32.49 9.05
CA ASP A 334 16.35 -32.20 9.48
C ASP A 334 17.38 -32.79 8.50
N ASP A 335 17.14 -34.02 8.01
CA ASP A 335 17.98 -34.70 7.03
C ASP A 335 18.03 -33.92 5.70
N ALA A 336 16.86 -33.43 5.24
CA ALA A 336 16.77 -32.66 4.00
C ALA A 336 17.52 -31.32 4.08
N VAL A 337 17.50 -30.66 5.24
CA VAL A 337 18.26 -29.43 5.47
C VAL A 337 19.76 -29.72 5.52
N LEU A 338 20.19 -30.80 6.18
CA LEU A 338 21.60 -31.20 6.20
C LEU A 338 22.13 -31.50 4.80
N GLU A 339 21.38 -32.22 3.97
CA GLU A 339 21.76 -32.49 2.59
C GLU A 339 21.93 -31.20 1.78
N ARG A 340 21.08 -30.20 2.03
CA ARG A 340 21.20 -28.87 1.39
C ARG A 340 22.46 -28.12 1.85
N ILE A 341 22.80 -28.18 3.13
CA ILE A 341 24.03 -27.62 3.68
C ILE A 341 25.25 -28.32 3.07
N HIS A 342 25.22 -29.66 3.00
CA HIS A 342 26.31 -30.46 2.44
C HIS A 342 26.56 -30.10 0.97
N ARG A 343 25.50 -30.07 0.15
CA ARG A 343 25.58 -29.67 -1.26
C ARG A 343 26.12 -28.25 -1.43
N SER A 344 25.69 -27.31 -0.59
CA SER A 344 26.14 -25.91 -0.64
C SER A 344 27.62 -25.77 -0.26
N ARG A 345 28.10 -26.55 0.74
CA ARG A 345 29.52 -26.59 1.11
C ARG A 345 30.39 -27.20 0.01
N LEU A 346 29.90 -28.24 -0.67
CA LEU A 346 30.61 -28.84 -1.79
C LEU A 346 30.75 -27.85 -2.96
N ARG A 347 29.67 -27.14 -3.30
CA ARG A 347 29.68 -26.08 -4.32
C ARG A 347 30.63 -24.93 -3.96
N LEU A 348 30.69 -24.55 -2.69
CA LEU A 348 31.62 -23.53 -2.21
C LEU A 348 33.08 -23.96 -2.45
N GLY A 349 33.42 -25.21 -2.16
CA GLY A 349 34.75 -25.77 -2.44
C GLY A 349 35.10 -25.79 -3.93
N GLU A 350 34.13 -26.09 -4.81
CA GLU A 350 34.32 -25.99 -6.26
C GLU A 350 34.62 -24.56 -6.70
N ILE A 351 33.85 -23.58 -6.18
CA ILE A 351 34.03 -22.16 -6.50
C ILE A 351 35.38 -21.66 -6.01
N ASP A 352 35.80 -22.01 -4.80
CA ASP A 352 37.13 -21.66 -4.27
C ASP A 352 38.25 -22.23 -5.16
N GLY A 353 38.06 -23.45 -5.69
CA GLY A 353 38.92 -24.06 -6.69
C GLY A 353 39.00 -23.23 -7.98
N MET A 354 37.85 -22.87 -8.56
CA MET A 354 37.75 -22.07 -9.80
C MET A 354 38.34 -20.66 -9.64
N VAL A 355 38.08 -19.99 -8.51
CA VAL A 355 38.67 -18.69 -8.19
C VAL A 355 40.18 -18.83 -8.04
N GLY A 356 40.65 -19.88 -7.36
CA GLY A 356 42.07 -20.21 -7.26
C GLY A 356 42.74 -20.46 -8.61
N GLU A 357 42.03 -21.03 -9.57
CA GLU A 357 42.52 -21.29 -10.93
C GLU A 357 42.57 -20.00 -11.76
N HIS A 358 41.48 -19.23 -11.81
CA HIS A 358 41.42 -17.97 -12.54
C HIS A 358 42.41 -16.93 -12.00
N THR A 359 42.63 -16.87 -10.67
CA THR A 359 43.65 -15.97 -10.10
C THR A 359 45.07 -16.33 -10.53
N ARG A 360 45.38 -17.64 -10.68
CA ARG A 360 46.67 -18.10 -11.23
C ARG A 360 46.80 -17.75 -12.71
N GLU A 361 45.76 -17.98 -13.50
CA GLU A 361 45.72 -17.62 -14.92
C GLU A 361 45.90 -16.10 -15.13
N MET A 362 45.20 -15.28 -14.35
CA MET A 362 45.34 -13.82 -14.37
C MET A 362 46.76 -13.38 -14.02
N ALA A 363 47.43 -14.05 -13.07
CA ALA A 363 48.82 -13.77 -12.74
C ALA A 363 49.79 -14.10 -13.91
N VAL A 364 49.51 -15.16 -14.67
CA VAL A 364 50.28 -15.50 -15.88
C VAL A 364 50.04 -14.47 -16.99
N LEU A 365 48.78 -14.11 -17.26
CA LEU A 365 48.42 -13.10 -18.24
C LEU A 365 49.03 -11.73 -17.91
N LYS A 366 49.04 -11.35 -16.62
CA LYS A 366 49.68 -10.10 -16.17
C LYS A 366 51.18 -10.10 -16.44
N LYS A 367 51.90 -11.20 -16.15
CA LYS A 367 53.32 -11.33 -16.49
C LYS A 367 53.56 -11.25 -18.01
N ARG A 368 52.70 -11.87 -18.82
CA ARG A 368 52.77 -11.78 -20.28
C ARG A 368 52.56 -10.35 -20.76
N LEU A 369 51.56 -9.66 -20.21
CA LEU A 369 51.30 -8.25 -20.49
C LEU A 369 52.50 -7.37 -20.14
N ASP A 370 53.10 -7.55 -18.97
CA ASP A 370 54.31 -6.80 -18.56
C ASP A 370 55.47 -7.04 -19.54
N SER A 371 55.65 -8.28 -20.01
CA SER A 371 56.68 -8.61 -20.99
C SER A 371 56.43 -7.99 -22.37
N LEU A 372 55.17 -7.96 -22.84
CA LEU A 372 54.78 -7.32 -24.10
C LEU A 372 54.90 -5.80 -24.02
N GLN A 373 54.55 -5.20 -22.88
CA GLN A 373 54.76 -3.77 -22.64
C GLN A 373 56.24 -3.40 -22.62
N ALA A 374 57.10 -4.25 -22.02
CA ALA A 374 58.54 -4.06 -22.06
C ALA A 374 59.07 -4.17 -23.51
N ALA A 375 58.60 -5.14 -24.29
CA ALA A 375 58.95 -5.29 -25.71
C ALA A 375 58.51 -4.07 -26.54
N ARG A 376 57.28 -3.58 -26.33
CA ARG A 376 56.77 -2.35 -26.97
C ARG A 376 57.67 -1.16 -26.65
N ARG A 377 58.06 -0.96 -25.38
CA ARG A 377 58.97 0.12 -24.98
C ARG A 377 60.34 0.00 -25.65
N SER A 378 60.88 -1.22 -25.80
CA SER A 378 62.16 -1.41 -26.52
C SER A 378 62.06 -1.12 -28.01
N TYR A 379 60.97 -1.52 -28.68
CA TYR A 379 60.75 -1.20 -30.09
C TYR A 379 60.51 0.29 -30.31
N GLN A 380 59.77 0.96 -29.41
CA GLN A 380 59.58 2.40 -29.44
C GLN A 380 60.91 3.14 -29.26
N ALA A 381 61.72 2.76 -28.27
CA ALA A 381 63.04 3.34 -28.07
C ALA A 381 63.96 3.13 -29.30
N ALA A 382 63.92 1.95 -29.93
CA ALA A 382 64.66 1.69 -31.16
C ALA A 382 64.17 2.57 -32.34
N ALA A 383 62.85 2.71 -32.51
CA ALA A 383 62.25 3.58 -33.52
C ALA A 383 62.63 5.05 -33.29
N ASP A 384 62.66 5.51 -32.04
CA ASP A 384 63.01 6.88 -31.69
C ASP A 384 64.50 7.16 -31.91
N ILE A 385 65.39 6.20 -31.63
CA ILE A 385 66.83 6.28 -31.94
C ILE A 385 67.05 6.36 -33.46
N GLU A 386 66.34 5.54 -34.25
CA GLU A 386 66.42 5.60 -35.71
C GLU A 386 65.85 6.91 -36.30
N ARG A 387 64.81 7.48 -35.70
CA ARG A 387 64.28 8.81 -36.07
C ARG A 387 65.27 9.93 -35.75
N GLN A 388 65.90 9.89 -34.58
CA GLN A 388 66.93 10.86 -34.17
C GLN A 388 68.20 10.77 -35.06
N ALA A 389 68.54 9.58 -35.55
CA ALA A 389 69.65 9.40 -36.49
C ALA A 389 69.37 9.97 -37.90
N TYR A 390 68.10 10.23 -38.25
CA TYR A 390 67.67 10.79 -39.53
C TYR A 390 67.38 12.30 -39.49
N GLU A 391 67.43 12.95 -38.33
CA GLU A 391 67.38 14.42 -38.25
C GLU A 391 68.76 15.03 -38.58
N ALA A 392 68.82 15.81 -39.67
CA ALA A 392 69.99 16.56 -40.11
C ALA A 392 70.46 17.59 -39.05
N PRO A 393 71.77 17.94 -39.00
CA PRO A 393 72.34 18.65 -37.87
C PRO A 393 71.87 20.11 -37.82
N SER A 394 71.07 20.47 -36.82
CA SER A 394 70.93 21.86 -36.42
C SER A 394 72.13 22.23 -35.55
N TYR A 395 72.87 23.24 -36.02
CA TYR A 395 74.01 23.85 -35.35
C TYR A 395 73.63 24.25 -33.92
N ARG A 396 74.29 23.68 -32.91
CA ARG A 396 74.26 24.20 -31.55
C ARG A 396 75.66 24.63 -31.16
N ALA A 397 75.82 25.94 -31.05
CA ALA A 397 77.02 26.60 -30.58
C ALA A 397 77.39 26.12 -29.16
N ALA A 398 78.69 25.94 -28.98
CA ALA A 398 79.35 25.36 -27.83
C ALA A 398 79.29 26.24 -26.56
N ALA A 399 79.24 25.58 -25.39
CA ALA A 399 80.09 25.91 -24.23
C ALA A 399 80.20 24.70 -23.28
N PRO A 400 81.32 24.53 -22.54
CA PRO A 400 81.78 23.23 -22.02
C PRO A 400 81.65 23.07 -20.49
N ALA A 401 82.11 21.90 -20.00
CA ALA A 401 82.29 21.43 -18.61
C ALA A 401 81.17 20.47 -18.14
N THR A 402 81.41 19.28 -17.59
CA THR A 402 82.60 18.69 -16.96
C THR A 402 82.45 17.16 -16.89
N VAL A 403 83.58 16.48 -16.97
CA VAL A 403 83.77 15.02 -16.86
C VAL A 403 83.52 14.55 -15.42
N ALA A 404 82.77 13.46 -15.25
CA ALA A 404 82.98 12.49 -14.16
C ALA A 404 82.36 11.14 -14.53
N ALA A 405 83.23 10.21 -14.93
CA ALA A 405 82.94 8.80 -15.12
C ALA A 405 83.16 8.01 -13.82
N SER A 406 82.58 6.81 -13.78
CA SER A 406 82.96 5.57 -13.04
C SER A 406 81.86 5.07 -12.10
N PHE A 407 81.15 3.96 -12.35
CA PHE A 407 81.51 2.52 -12.43
C PHE A 407 81.48 1.77 -11.08
N PHE A 408 80.75 0.63 -11.09
CA PHE A 408 80.69 -0.50 -10.12
C PHE A 408 80.06 -0.21 -8.73
N SER A 409 79.28 -1.08 -8.07
CA SER A 409 79.15 -2.55 -8.16
C SER A 409 77.81 -3.08 -7.61
N THR A 410 77.38 -4.21 -8.17
CA THR A 410 76.47 -5.24 -7.62
C THR A 410 76.88 -5.84 -6.27
N THR A 411 75.90 -6.10 -5.38
CA THR A 411 75.74 -7.28 -4.50
C THR A 411 74.26 -7.33 -4.03
N SER A 412 73.48 -8.38 -4.34
CA SER A 412 73.15 -9.55 -3.49
C SER A 412 72.71 -9.19 -2.05
N SER A 413 71.68 -9.74 -1.39
CA SER A 413 70.65 -10.75 -1.63
C SER A 413 69.83 -10.85 -0.32
N ARG A 414 68.52 -11.17 -0.40
CA ARG A 414 67.71 -11.96 0.60
C ARG A 414 67.52 -11.35 2.02
N SER A 415 66.41 -11.50 2.75
CA SER A 415 65.22 -12.37 2.69
C SER A 415 64.13 -11.90 3.68
N THR A 416 62.85 -12.13 3.30
CA THR A 416 61.68 -12.60 4.10
C THR A 416 61.46 -12.08 5.54
N THR A 417 60.28 -11.57 5.91
CA THR A 417 59.08 -12.40 6.17
C THR A 417 57.75 -11.79 5.70
N ARG A 418 56.80 -12.68 5.41
CA ARG A 418 55.44 -12.45 4.89
C ARG A 418 54.42 -12.20 6.00
N SER A 419 53.43 -11.35 5.73
CA SER A 419 51.99 -11.59 5.95
C SER A 419 51.20 -10.44 5.27
N SER A 420 50.69 -10.67 4.06
CA SER A 420 49.27 -10.95 3.77
C SER A 420 48.31 -9.79 4.11
N GLY A 421 48.01 -8.96 3.10
CA GLY A 421 46.89 -8.01 3.15
C GLY A 421 46.91 -7.01 2.00
N SER A 422 45.94 -7.15 1.08
CA SER A 422 45.47 -6.15 0.11
C SER A 422 46.39 -5.80 -1.09
N LEU A 423 45.96 -6.21 -2.28
CA LEU A 423 46.57 -5.93 -3.59
C LEU A 423 45.65 -5.10 -4.51
N PHE A 424 44.79 -4.23 -3.96
CA PHE A 424 43.79 -3.50 -4.77
C PHE A 424 43.80 -1.96 -4.67
N ASP A 425 44.88 -1.34 -4.17
CA ASP A 425 44.88 0.12 -3.94
C ASP A 425 45.88 0.92 -4.79
N LEU A 426 46.16 0.48 -6.02
CA LEU A 426 47.19 1.12 -6.87
C LEU A 426 46.76 1.34 -8.32
N LEU A 427 45.49 1.64 -8.56
CA LEU A 427 45.05 2.19 -9.84
C LEU A 427 43.80 3.10 -9.73
N SER A 428 43.96 4.24 -9.06
CA SER A 428 43.13 5.43 -9.31
C SER A 428 44.04 6.65 -9.38
N GLY A 429 44.73 6.79 -10.51
CA GLY A 429 45.37 8.04 -10.91
C GLY A 429 44.38 8.87 -11.72
N GLY A 430 43.99 10.02 -11.19
CA GLY A 430 43.13 10.99 -11.88
C GLY A 430 43.13 12.35 -11.18
N SER A 431 44.14 13.16 -11.51
CA SER A 431 44.18 14.63 -11.47
C SER A 431 43.88 15.39 -10.16
N SER A 432 44.96 16.00 -9.64
CA SER A 432 45.08 17.31 -8.96
C SER A 432 44.08 18.37 -9.45
N SER A 433 43.65 19.42 -8.75
CA SER A 433 44.15 20.25 -7.64
C SER A 433 42.94 21.14 -7.26
N SER A 434 42.67 21.57 -6.04
CA SER A 434 43.29 22.67 -5.27
C SER A 434 42.18 23.22 -4.38
N GLY A 435 42.45 23.63 -3.15
CA GLY A 435 41.51 24.47 -2.40
C GLY A 435 41.38 24.12 -0.92
N SER A 436 42.28 24.71 -0.15
CA SER A 436 42.23 24.95 1.30
C SER A 436 40.89 25.49 1.80
N GLY A 437 40.55 25.17 3.07
CA GLY A 437 39.86 26.15 3.93
C GLY A 437 38.66 25.63 4.73
N SER A 438 38.95 25.07 5.90
CA SER A 438 38.30 25.36 7.20
C SER A 438 36.82 25.74 7.28
N SER A 439 36.08 24.88 7.99
CA SER A 439 35.12 25.17 9.08
C SER A 439 34.08 26.29 8.91
N SER A 440 32.81 25.94 9.05
CA SER A 440 31.98 26.36 10.21
C SER A 440 30.58 25.77 10.14
N SER A 441 30.09 25.45 11.33
CA SER A 441 28.70 25.20 11.68
C SER A 441 27.77 26.34 11.28
N SER A 442 26.57 26.02 10.81
CA SER A 442 25.35 26.71 11.25
C SER A 442 24.10 25.96 10.84
N SER A 443 23.08 26.24 11.62
CA SER A 443 21.80 25.59 11.81
C SER A 443 20.75 25.93 10.74
N SER A 444 19.76 25.03 10.72
CA SER A 444 18.32 25.28 10.61
C SER A 444 17.69 25.68 9.27
N SER A 445 16.63 24.92 9.00
CA SER A 445 15.28 25.34 8.61
C SER A 445 14.85 25.15 7.16
N SER A 446 13.79 24.34 7.08
CA SER A 446 12.54 24.62 6.38
C SER A 446 12.39 24.28 4.89
N SER A 447 11.43 23.39 4.68
CA SER A 447 10.22 23.62 3.87
C SER A 447 10.20 23.26 2.38
N SER A 448 8.96 22.96 1.99
CA SER A 448 8.36 22.89 0.65
C SER A 448 8.62 21.59 -0.13
N SER A 449 7.64 20.69 -0.29
CA SER A 449 6.32 20.77 -0.95
C SER A 449 6.39 20.64 -2.48
N SER A 450 5.68 19.65 -3.02
CA SER A 450 4.78 19.70 -4.19
C SER A 450 4.43 18.25 -4.57
N SER A 451 3.18 17.80 -4.42
CA SER A 451 2.03 17.96 -5.34
C SER A 451 2.27 17.24 -6.69
N SER A 452 1.38 16.50 -7.33
CA SER A 452 -0.07 16.26 -7.17
C SER A 452 -0.52 15.38 -8.35
N SER A 453 -1.56 14.58 -8.18
CA SER A 453 -2.64 14.36 -9.17
C SER A 453 -3.70 13.47 -8.49
N SER A 454 -4.90 13.93 -8.13
CA SER A 454 -6.06 14.44 -8.89
C SER A 454 -6.92 13.36 -9.56
N SER A 455 -7.99 12.98 -8.86
CA SER A 455 -9.27 12.39 -9.31
C SER A 455 -10.19 12.46 -8.07
N GLY A 456 -11.39 13.03 -7.98
CA GLY A 456 -12.30 13.59 -8.95
C GLY A 456 -13.71 13.03 -8.75
N SER A 457 -14.40 13.35 -7.64
CA SER A 457 -15.86 13.16 -7.45
C SER A 457 -16.32 13.85 -6.15
N SER A 458 -16.93 15.03 -6.23
CA SER A 458 -18.40 15.27 -6.29
C SER A 458 -19.12 15.11 -4.94
N PHE A 459 -19.26 16.27 -4.30
CA PHE A 459 -20.10 16.71 -3.19
C PHE A 459 -21.58 16.40 -3.39
N HIS A 460 -22.28 16.00 -2.32
CA HIS A 460 -23.66 16.39 -2.02
C HIS A 460 -23.85 16.49 -0.50
N SER A 461 -24.27 17.67 -0.04
CA SER A 461 -24.86 17.90 1.28
C SER A 461 -26.37 17.69 1.20
N GLY A 462 -26.98 17.13 2.24
CA GLY A 462 -28.44 17.15 2.40
C GLY A 462 -28.90 16.25 3.53
N GLY A 463 -29.38 16.86 4.61
CA GLY A 463 -30.13 16.17 5.66
C GLY A 463 -31.54 15.80 5.21
N GLY A 464 -32.18 14.89 5.96
CA GLY A 464 -33.59 14.54 5.75
C GLY A 464 -34.03 13.39 6.64
N ILE A 465 -34.73 13.74 7.72
CA ILE A 465 -35.55 12.88 8.56
C ILE A 465 -36.89 12.63 7.83
N SER A 466 -37.34 11.37 7.69
CA SER A 466 -38.77 10.96 7.73
C SER A 466 -38.94 9.47 7.37
N GLY A 467 -39.68 8.72 8.20
CA GLY A 467 -40.87 7.93 7.79
C GLY A 467 -40.52 6.46 7.54
N GLY A 468 -41.00 5.46 8.30
CA GLY A 468 -42.39 5.25 8.70
C GLY A 468 -43.11 4.53 7.55
N GLY A 469 -43.10 3.20 7.54
CA GLY A 469 -43.72 2.39 6.50
C GLY A 469 -43.76 0.90 6.83
N ASP A 470 -44.87 0.50 7.43
CA ASP A 470 -45.35 -0.87 7.65
C ASP A 470 -45.19 -1.80 6.43
N PHE A 471 -44.58 -2.96 6.65
CA PHE A 471 -44.85 -4.17 5.86
C PHE A 471 -45.12 -5.34 6.82
N LYS A 472 -46.40 -5.49 7.20
CA LYS A 472 -46.97 -6.75 7.69
C LYS A 472 -47.54 -7.52 6.50
N THR A 473 -46.80 -8.54 6.07
CA THR A 473 -47.34 -9.75 5.45
C THR A 473 -46.80 -10.89 6.32
N GLY A 474 -47.54 -11.82 6.90
CA GLY A 474 -48.84 -12.36 6.53
C GLY A 474 -48.68 -13.84 6.20
N GLY A 475 -48.56 -14.69 7.23
CA GLY A 475 -48.89 -16.12 7.21
C GLY A 475 -47.94 -17.11 6.52
N GLY A 476 -47.47 -18.10 7.28
CA GLY A 476 -46.87 -19.31 6.71
C GLY A 476 -46.16 -20.22 7.72
N PHE A 477 -46.95 -21.14 8.30
CA PHE A 477 -46.61 -22.33 9.12
C PHE A 477 -46.03 -22.16 10.52
#